data_AF-A0A0Q9R4E6-F1
#
_entry.id   AF-A0A0Q9R4E6-F1
#
_cell.length_a   1.000
_cell.length_b   1.000
_cell.length_c   1.000
_cell.angle_alpha   90.00
_cell.angle_beta   90.00
_cell.angle_gamma   90.00
#
_symmetry.space_group_name_H-M   'P 1'
#
loop_
_entity.id
_entity.type
_entity.pdbx_description
1 polymer ?
#
loop_
_entity_poly.entity_id
_entity_poly.type
_entity_poly.pdbx_seq_one_letter_code
_entity_poly.pdbx_strand_id
1 'polypeptide(L)'
;MQSHTPLLLTDEQMRTFITNGCLILKTDFPREFHESLVEQLNTVYTEEGNPGNNLLPRIRELRRVFDHPVVTGALTSVLGPNYMMHAHRHGHFNASSVAGGWHKDSYWGYKRMRNHHPQWAMIMYFPQDTPVELGPTGVLPGTQNYESRTFEGNEPEGEVLASGEAGTFALIHYDIWHRSTPNVLGQPRYMLKFEFMRTELPQSPSWNNQESGWRKPEGLQLPMGEHDLMWEETWNWLSGQVGSIANTISSDPQRIAELTTGLSSLEPDAINAAYELAASGPSGVEALLQALHSEKTNVSRLAAYGLSVAGNDAESGLIAALATENNEAGNSEEIIAHAVFALGELRGLASDAVPALINLMGHPSETIRCAVVDALGLIESGHDQVVACLGDALRDESAQVRFMSSLALSRLGASAEAAIPQLEIALDDENRYVRAHAAESLRYVGTERAKDTLIKFLLNARWCPTTTAKNAFYP
;
A
#
# COMPACT_ATOMS: atom_id res chain seq x y z
N MET A 1 -8.28 29.59 11.46
CA MET A 1 -7.49 28.41 11.03
C MET A 1 -6.66 28.86 9.86
N GLN A 2 -5.33 28.93 9.99
CA GLN A 2 -4.50 29.05 8.78
C GLN A 2 -4.81 27.82 7.93
N SER A 3 -5.31 28.00 6.72
CA SER A 3 -5.44 26.90 5.77
C SER A 3 -4.03 26.37 5.50
N HIS A 4 -3.68 25.24 6.09
CA HIS A 4 -2.41 24.57 5.82
C HIS A 4 -2.52 23.90 4.46
N THR A 5 -2.29 24.69 3.40
CA THR A 5 -2.23 24.18 2.03
C THR A 5 -1.10 23.16 1.94
N PRO A 6 -1.37 21.92 1.51
CA PRO A 6 -0.34 20.89 1.36
C PRO A 6 0.79 21.35 0.42
N LEU A 7 2.04 21.04 0.77
CA LEU A 7 3.21 21.27 -0.09
C LEU A 7 3.46 20.02 -0.93
N LEU A 8 2.86 19.99 -2.12
CA LEU A 8 2.92 18.84 -3.02
C LEU A 8 4.34 18.58 -3.54
N LEU A 9 4.64 17.31 -3.82
CA LEU A 9 5.89 16.88 -4.44
C LEU A 9 6.00 17.41 -5.86
N THR A 10 7.22 17.73 -6.28
CA THR A 10 7.52 18.07 -7.68
C THR A 10 7.55 16.82 -8.56
N ASP A 11 7.54 17.02 -9.89
CA ASP A 11 7.75 15.92 -10.85
C ASP A 11 9.02 15.11 -10.56
N GLU A 12 10.12 15.78 -10.24
CA GLU A 12 11.40 15.12 -9.96
C GLU A 12 11.34 14.27 -8.68
N GLN A 13 10.66 14.76 -7.64
CA GLN A 13 10.43 13.99 -6.42
C GLN A 13 9.52 12.78 -6.67
N MET A 14 8.48 12.93 -7.51
CA MET A 14 7.62 11.82 -7.88
C MET A 14 8.36 10.76 -8.72
N ARG A 15 9.19 11.18 -9.69
CA ARG A 15 10.06 10.27 -10.44
C ARG A 15 11.00 9.51 -9.52
N THR A 16 11.65 10.22 -8.61
CA THR A 16 12.51 9.61 -7.58
C THR A 16 11.75 8.62 -6.71
N PHE A 17 10.52 8.94 -6.29
CA PHE A 17 9.70 8.01 -5.51
C PHE A 17 9.32 6.76 -6.32
N ILE A 18 8.97 6.89 -7.59
CA ILE A 18 8.61 5.76 -8.47
C ILE A 18 9.82 4.84 -8.68
N THR A 19 11.00 5.40 -8.97
CA THR A 19 12.21 4.59 -9.20
C THR A 19 12.77 4.01 -7.92
N ASN A 20 12.90 4.81 -6.87
CA ASN A 20 13.61 4.44 -5.65
C ASN A 20 12.69 3.83 -4.58
N GLY A 21 11.39 4.06 -4.65
CA GLY A 21 10.43 3.65 -3.63
C GLY A 21 10.52 4.44 -2.34
N CYS A 22 11.32 5.52 -2.27
CA CYS A 22 11.47 6.32 -1.06
C CYS A 22 11.89 7.77 -1.32
N LEU A 23 11.51 8.65 -0.39
CA LEU A 23 11.99 10.02 -0.25
C LEU A 23 12.35 10.30 1.21
N ILE A 24 13.50 10.93 1.46
CA ILE A 24 13.85 11.47 2.77
C ILE A 24 13.51 12.96 2.77
N LEU A 25 12.55 13.34 3.61
CA LEU A 25 11.99 14.69 3.69
C LEU A 25 12.13 15.21 5.12
N LYS A 26 11.89 16.51 5.32
CA LYS A 26 12.00 17.14 6.63
C LYS A 26 10.90 18.18 6.83
N THR A 27 10.29 18.19 8.00
CA THR A 27 9.38 19.26 8.45
C THR A 27 10.16 20.47 8.95
N ASP A 28 9.57 21.66 8.88
CA ASP A 28 10.16 22.93 9.36
C ASP A 28 9.65 23.35 10.75
N PHE A 29 9.19 22.38 11.56
CA PHE A 29 8.87 22.66 12.95
C PHE A 29 10.08 23.21 13.71
N PRO A 30 9.86 24.12 14.67
CA PRO A 30 10.93 24.64 15.51
C PRO A 30 11.47 23.55 16.44
N ARG A 31 12.72 23.68 16.88
CA ARG A 31 13.39 22.69 17.74
C ARG A 31 12.60 22.41 19.03
N GLU A 32 11.99 23.43 19.60
CA GLU A 32 11.20 23.35 20.84
C GLU A 32 9.98 22.43 20.69
N PHE A 33 9.42 22.32 19.48
CA PHE A 33 8.34 21.36 19.21
C PHE A 33 8.83 19.92 19.34
N HIS A 34 10.00 19.63 18.77
CA HIS A 34 10.60 18.30 18.83
C HIS A 34 11.03 17.92 20.25
N GLU A 35 11.60 18.86 21.00
CA GLU A 35 11.97 18.66 22.41
C GLU A 35 10.74 18.33 23.27
N SER A 36 9.64 19.08 23.12
CA SER A 36 8.36 18.80 23.80
C SER A 36 7.77 17.45 23.39
N LEU A 37 7.85 17.07 22.11
CA LEU A 37 7.35 15.79 21.63
C LEU A 37 8.15 14.61 22.22
N VAL A 38 9.48 14.73 22.28
CA VAL A 38 10.36 13.71 22.88
C VAL A 38 10.12 13.61 24.39
N GLU A 39 9.90 14.72 25.09
CA GLU A 39 9.55 14.70 26.51
C GLU A 39 8.25 13.90 26.76
N GLN A 40 7.20 14.17 25.98
CA GLN A 40 5.94 13.41 26.06
C GLN A 40 6.12 11.92 25.76
N LEU A 41 6.90 11.58 24.73
CA LEU A 41 7.25 10.20 24.41
C LEU A 41 7.95 9.53 25.60
N ASN A 42 8.95 10.19 26.18
CA ASN A 42 9.67 9.68 27.34
C ASN A 42 8.76 9.44 28.54
N THR A 43 7.88 10.38 28.87
CA THR A 43 6.90 10.21 29.96
C THR A 43 6.04 8.97 29.72
N VAL A 44 5.43 8.84 28.53
CA VAL A 44 4.56 7.71 28.20
C VAL A 44 5.32 6.38 28.24
N TYR A 45 6.48 6.30 27.59
CA TYR A 45 7.26 5.05 27.56
C TYR A 45 7.80 4.65 28.93
N THR A 46 8.12 5.61 29.79
CA THR A 46 8.59 5.34 31.16
C THR A 46 7.46 4.87 32.07
N GLU A 47 6.28 5.51 31.98
CA GLU A 47 5.16 5.22 32.88
C GLU A 47 4.30 4.03 32.42
N GLU A 48 4.13 3.86 31.11
CA GLU A 48 3.14 2.94 30.52
C GLU A 48 3.77 1.88 29.60
N GLY A 49 5.02 2.09 29.15
CA GLY A 49 5.65 1.28 28.10
C GLY A 49 5.18 1.69 26.70
N ASN A 50 5.41 0.82 25.70
CA ASN A 50 5.02 1.10 24.32
C ASN A 50 3.48 1.10 24.18
N PRO A 51 2.85 2.23 23.80
CA PRO A 51 1.39 2.34 23.74
C PRO A 51 0.79 1.62 22.52
N GLY A 52 1.61 1.05 21.62
CA GLY A 52 1.18 0.39 20.40
C GLY A 52 0.32 1.32 19.53
N ASN A 53 -0.85 0.84 19.10
CA ASN A 53 -1.76 1.62 18.26
C ASN A 53 -2.35 2.86 18.96
N ASN A 54 -2.22 2.98 20.29
CA ASN A 54 -2.67 4.16 21.04
C ASN A 54 -1.69 5.33 20.99
N LEU A 55 -0.67 5.29 20.13
CA LEU A 55 0.34 6.34 20.02
C LEU A 55 -0.25 7.74 19.78
N LEU A 56 -1.15 7.92 18.79
CA LEU A 56 -1.80 9.23 18.53
C LEU A 56 -2.68 9.73 19.67
N PRO A 57 -3.64 8.95 20.22
CA PRO A 57 -4.46 9.45 21.31
C PRO A 57 -3.64 9.72 22.58
N ARG A 58 -2.51 9.03 22.76
CA ARG A 58 -1.65 9.20 23.93
C ARG A 58 -0.67 10.37 23.81
N ILE A 59 -0.22 10.69 22.60
CA ILE A 59 0.75 11.74 22.29
C ILE A 59 0.12 12.70 21.27
N ARG A 60 -0.66 13.65 21.77
CA ARG A 60 -1.56 14.48 20.94
C ARG A 60 -0.81 15.36 19.95
N GLU A 61 0.41 15.80 20.27
CA GLU A 61 1.24 16.61 19.37
C GLU A 61 1.58 15.88 18.06
N LEU A 62 1.57 14.54 18.03
CA LEU A 62 1.77 13.79 16.79
C LEU A 62 0.72 14.11 15.72
N ARG A 63 -0.48 14.54 16.13
CA ARG A 63 -1.49 14.97 15.18
C ARG A 63 -0.98 16.15 14.33
N ARG A 64 -0.24 17.08 14.93
CA ARG A 64 0.35 18.23 14.22
C ARG A 64 1.38 17.78 13.19
N VAL A 65 2.14 16.73 13.45
CA VAL A 65 3.09 16.16 12.48
C VAL A 65 2.36 15.71 11.23
N PHE A 66 1.26 14.98 11.37
CA PHE A 66 0.50 14.45 10.23
C PHE A 66 -0.45 15.46 9.58
N ASP A 67 -0.72 16.59 10.22
CA ASP A 67 -1.40 17.74 9.63
C ASP A 67 -0.40 18.75 9.01
N HIS A 68 0.91 18.49 9.09
CA HIS A 68 1.94 19.39 8.57
C HIS A 68 1.91 19.48 7.03
N PRO A 69 2.09 20.66 6.41
CA PRO A 69 2.04 20.82 4.95
C PRO A 69 2.99 19.92 4.15
N VAL A 70 4.21 19.71 4.64
CA VAL A 70 5.20 18.82 3.99
C VAL A 70 4.74 17.36 4.04
N VAL A 71 4.19 16.91 5.17
CA VAL A 71 3.75 15.52 5.37
C VAL A 71 2.48 15.24 4.57
N THR A 72 1.47 16.10 4.72
CA THR A 72 0.21 16.01 3.98
C THR A 72 0.44 16.13 2.48
N GLY A 73 1.31 17.04 2.03
CA GLY A 73 1.63 17.22 0.62
C GLY A 73 2.34 16.02 0.02
N ALA A 74 3.29 15.41 0.73
CA ALA A 74 3.98 14.20 0.29
C ALA A 74 3.02 13.00 0.19
N LEU A 75 2.17 12.78 1.20
CA LEU A 75 1.16 11.72 1.17
C LEU A 75 0.10 11.94 0.08
N THR A 76 -0.38 13.18 -0.09
CA THR A 76 -1.35 13.53 -1.14
C THR A 76 -0.78 13.27 -2.54
N SER A 77 0.50 13.58 -2.73
CA SER A 77 1.18 13.38 -4.01
C SER A 77 1.29 11.90 -4.40
N VAL A 78 1.53 11.02 -3.42
CA VAL A 78 1.71 9.57 -3.67
C VAL A 78 0.42 8.77 -3.63
N LEU A 79 -0.49 9.08 -2.69
CA LEU A 79 -1.70 8.28 -2.42
C LEU A 79 -3.00 8.96 -2.88
N GLY A 80 -2.91 10.16 -3.46
CA GLY A 80 -4.07 10.96 -3.82
C GLY A 80 -4.63 11.79 -2.67
N PRO A 81 -5.56 12.72 -2.96
CA PRO A 81 -6.33 13.37 -1.92
C PRO A 81 -7.11 12.33 -1.10
N ASN A 82 -7.53 12.71 0.11
CA ASN A 82 -8.34 11.87 0.99
C ASN A 82 -7.70 10.53 1.41
N TYR A 83 -6.40 10.31 1.27
CA TYR A 83 -5.75 9.09 1.79
C TYR A 83 -6.14 8.76 3.24
N MET A 84 -6.14 7.47 3.58
CA MET A 84 -6.42 6.98 4.93
C MET A 84 -5.12 6.73 5.69
N MET A 85 -5.04 7.24 6.91
CA MET A 85 -4.05 6.78 7.89
C MET A 85 -4.57 5.49 8.52
N HIS A 86 -3.87 4.39 8.29
CA HIS A 86 -4.27 3.09 8.78
C HIS A 86 -4.30 3.05 10.32
N ALA A 87 -5.16 2.19 10.89
CA ALA A 87 -5.31 2.07 12.33
C ALA A 87 -4.01 1.60 13.01
N HIS A 88 -3.18 0.85 12.29
CA HIS A 88 -1.88 0.45 12.80
C HIS A 88 -0.83 1.53 12.75
N ARG A 89 -0.03 1.56 13.81
CA ARG A 89 1.16 2.38 13.98
C ARG A 89 2.03 1.75 15.05
N HIS A 90 3.33 2.03 15.01
CA HIS A 90 4.26 1.52 15.99
C HIS A 90 5.33 2.57 16.34
N GLY A 91 5.53 2.81 17.62
CA GLY A 91 6.65 3.61 18.10
C GLY A 91 7.82 2.70 18.43
N HIS A 92 8.85 2.69 17.60
CA HIS A 92 10.09 1.99 17.90
C HIS A 92 10.91 2.83 18.88
N PHE A 93 11.27 2.23 20.01
CA PHE A 93 12.14 2.81 21.03
C PHE A 93 13.22 1.79 21.36
N ASN A 94 14.45 2.03 20.92
CA ASN A 94 15.57 1.13 21.19
C ASN A 94 16.92 1.86 21.16
N ALA A 95 17.94 1.20 21.72
CA ALA A 95 19.34 1.63 21.69
C ALA A 95 20.25 0.46 21.26
N SER A 96 19.76 -0.40 20.36
CA SER A 96 20.45 -1.65 20.01
C SER A 96 21.67 -1.39 19.13
N SER A 97 22.84 -1.88 19.56
CA SER A 97 24.06 -1.88 18.73
C SER A 97 24.06 -2.96 17.66
N VAL A 98 23.05 -3.84 17.63
CA VAL A 98 22.88 -4.88 16.62
C VAL A 98 21.85 -4.41 15.59
N ALA A 99 22.24 -4.47 14.31
CA ALA A 99 21.33 -4.18 13.21
C ALA A 99 20.16 -5.17 13.18
N GLY A 100 19.00 -4.67 12.75
CA GLY A 100 17.86 -5.52 12.41
C GLY A 100 18.09 -6.23 11.09
N GLY A 101 17.41 -7.36 10.89
CA GLY A 101 17.36 -8.02 9.59
C GLY A 101 16.60 -7.18 8.56
N TRP A 102 17.03 -7.27 7.30
CA TRP A 102 16.26 -6.79 6.16
C TRP A 102 14.93 -7.51 6.08
N HIS A 103 13.84 -6.75 5.98
CA HIS A 103 12.49 -7.28 5.81
C HIS A 103 11.63 -6.35 4.97
N LYS A 104 10.50 -6.88 4.51
CA LYS A 104 9.34 -6.12 4.06
C LYS A 104 8.24 -6.33 5.10
N ASP A 105 7.39 -5.33 5.28
CA ASP A 105 6.26 -5.48 6.18
C ASP A 105 5.25 -6.50 5.63
N SER A 106 4.64 -7.25 6.56
CA SER A 106 3.50 -8.10 6.25
C SER A 106 2.22 -7.28 6.32
N TYR A 107 1.27 -7.61 5.46
CA TYR A 107 -0.09 -7.11 5.56
C TYR A 107 -0.79 -7.83 6.71
N TRP A 108 -0.52 -7.48 7.97
CA TRP A 108 -1.36 -7.95 9.10
C TRP A 108 -1.42 -9.47 9.32
N GLY A 109 -0.39 -10.21 8.91
CA GLY A 109 -0.30 -11.66 9.11
C GLY A 109 -0.82 -12.52 7.95
N TYR A 110 -1.20 -11.91 6.82
CA TYR A 110 -1.46 -12.65 5.58
C TYR A 110 -0.55 -12.17 4.45
N LYS A 111 -0.44 -13.03 3.44
CA LYS A 111 0.30 -12.74 2.22
C LYS A 111 -0.68 -12.25 1.17
N ARG A 112 -0.40 -11.09 0.57
CA ARG A 112 -1.02 -10.66 -0.70
C ARG A 112 0.06 -10.50 -1.75
N MET A 113 -0.36 -10.50 -3.00
CA MET A 113 0.51 -10.09 -4.10
C MET A 113 0.95 -8.63 -3.87
N ARG A 114 2.26 -8.39 -4.00
CA ARG A 114 2.81 -7.03 -3.94
C ARG A 114 2.36 -6.27 -5.18
N ASN A 115 2.31 -4.95 -5.10
CA ASN A 115 1.85 -4.13 -6.21
C ASN A 115 2.89 -3.06 -6.52
N HIS A 116 3.21 -2.88 -7.80
CA HIS A 116 4.09 -1.82 -8.27
C HIS A 116 3.40 -0.45 -8.18
N HIS A 117 2.07 -0.43 -8.26
CA HIS A 117 1.28 0.77 -8.00
C HIS A 117 1.21 1.09 -6.52
N PRO A 118 1.46 2.36 -6.12
CA PRO A 118 1.45 2.78 -4.72
C PRO A 118 0.01 2.90 -4.20
N GLN A 119 -0.56 1.76 -3.83
CA GLN A 119 -1.81 1.67 -3.09
C GLN A 119 -1.60 1.96 -1.59
N TRP A 120 -0.38 1.74 -1.10
CA TRP A 120 0.01 1.91 0.29
C TRP A 120 1.37 2.61 0.39
N ALA A 121 1.54 3.46 1.40
CA ALA A 121 2.81 4.08 1.75
C ALA A 121 3.00 4.09 3.27
N MET A 122 4.24 4.30 3.70
CA MET A 122 4.55 4.46 5.12
C MET A 122 5.36 5.72 5.37
N ILE A 123 5.18 6.27 6.57
CA ILE A 123 6.06 7.29 7.12
C ILE A 123 6.80 6.70 8.31
N MET A 124 8.12 6.87 8.29
CA MET A 124 8.99 6.66 9.45
C MET A 124 9.52 8.02 9.90
N TYR A 125 8.94 8.55 10.97
CA TYR A 125 9.22 9.90 11.47
C TYR A 125 10.19 9.89 12.65
N PHE A 126 11.17 10.80 12.62
CA PHE A 126 12.20 10.94 13.66
C PHE A 126 11.98 12.24 14.45
N PRO A 127 11.51 12.15 15.71
CA PRO A 127 11.23 13.34 16.52
C PRO A 127 12.50 13.97 17.12
N GLN A 128 13.68 13.44 16.82
CA GLN A 128 14.97 13.82 17.38
C GLN A 128 16.06 13.77 16.30
N ASP A 129 17.17 14.47 16.53
CA ASP A 129 18.36 14.34 15.67
C ASP A 129 18.77 12.87 15.63
N THR A 130 18.87 12.33 14.42
CA THR A 130 19.19 10.93 14.17
C THR A 130 20.36 10.86 13.21
N PRO A 131 21.59 11.12 13.69
CA PRO A 131 22.79 10.89 12.90
C PRO A 131 22.97 9.38 12.67
N VAL A 132 23.84 9.00 11.73
CA VAL A 132 24.08 7.60 11.35
C VAL A 132 24.43 6.73 12.57
N GLU A 133 25.20 7.28 13.51
CA GLU A 133 25.65 6.60 14.72
C GLU A 133 24.51 6.27 15.70
N LEU A 134 23.37 6.97 15.60
CA LEU A 134 22.18 6.69 16.41
C LEU A 134 21.29 5.59 15.81
N GLY A 135 21.64 5.07 14.63
CA GLY A 135 20.93 3.96 13.99
C GLY A 135 19.62 4.40 13.31
N PRO A 136 19.63 5.25 12.27
CA PRO A 136 18.43 5.57 11.48
C PRO A 136 17.83 4.32 10.82
N THR A 137 16.65 4.45 10.21
CA THR A 137 16.17 3.37 9.34
C THR A 137 17.02 3.34 8.07
N GLY A 138 17.47 2.15 7.69
CA GLY A 138 18.05 1.87 6.37
C GLY A 138 17.00 1.35 5.41
N VAL A 139 17.00 1.88 4.18
CA VAL A 139 16.12 1.46 3.09
C VAL A 139 16.96 1.14 1.86
N LEU A 140 16.55 0.15 1.06
CA LEU A 140 17.26 -0.18 -0.19
C LEU A 140 16.43 0.27 -1.40
N PRO A 141 16.85 1.35 -2.10
CA PRO A 141 16.12 1.90 -3.24
C PRO A 141 15.83 0.89 -4.36
N GLY A 142 14.66 1.01 -4.98
CA GLY A 142 14.23 0.21 -6.13
C GLY A 142 13.67 -1.17 -5.78
N THR A 143 13.85 -1.60 -4.54
CA THR A 143 13.49 -2.96 -4.12
C THR A 143 12.00 -3.16 -3.81
N GLN A 144 11.21 -2.09 -3.86
CA GLN A 144 9.75 -2.16 -3.79
C GLN A 144 9.14 -3.01 -4.91
N ASN A 145 9.85 -3.12 -6.05
CA ASN A 145 9.37 -3.79 -7.26
C ASN A 145 9.55 -5.33 -7.23
N TYR A 146 10.19 -5.90 -6.21
CA TYR A 146 10.56 -7.31 -6.18
C TYR A 146 9.80 -8.08 -5.10
N GLU A 147 9.34 -9.30 -5.35
CA GLU A 147 8.83 -10.15 -4.27
C GLU A 147 10.00 -10.73 -3.44
N SER A 148 11.08 -11.09 -4.14
CA SER A 148 12.26 -11.71 -3.54
C SER A 148 13.26 -10.69 -3.00
N ARG A 149 14.22 -11.18 -2.21
CA ARG A 149 15.41 -10.42 -1.85
C ARG A 149 16.43 -10.59 -2.97
N THR A 150 16.66 -9.53 -3.73
CA THR A 150 17.55 -9.52 -4.91
C THR A 150 18.99 -9.12 -4.62
N PHE A 151 19.34 -8.91 -3.35
CA PHE A 151 20.66 -8.44 -2.91
C PHE A 151 21.26 -9.35 -1.84
N GLU A 152 22.58 -9.49 -1.87
CA GLU A 152 23.34 -10.33 -0.94
C GLU A 152 23.88 -9.53 0.26
N GLY A 153 24.14 -10.23 1.36
CA GLY A 153 24.74 -9.65 2.56
C GLY A 153 23.83 -8.69 3.33
N ASN A 154 24.29 -8.24 4.50
CA ASN A 154 23.52 -7.34 5.38
C ASN A 154 23.85 -5.86 5.20
N GLU A 155 24.89 -5.55 4.43
CA GLU A 155 25.37 -4.20 4.12
C GLU A 155 25.48 -4.06 2.59
N PRO A 156 24.34 -4.07 1.87
CA PRO A 156 24.36 -3.91 0.43
C PRO A 156 24.84 -2.50 0.05
N GLU A 157 25.51 -2.38 -1.10
CA GLU A 157 25.77 -1.08 -1.70
C GLU A 157 24.46 -0.37 -2.06
N GLY A 158 24.45 0.97 -1.99
CA GLY A 158 23.27 1.78 -2.32
C GLY A 158 22.20 1.88 -1.23
N GLU A 159 22.44 1.37 -0.01
CA GLU A 159 21.56 1.62 1.14
C GLU A 159 21.44 3.12 1.44
N VAL A 160 20.20 3.60 1.52
CA VAL A 160 19.88 4.97 1.93
C VAL A 160 19.47 4.98 3.39
N LEU A 161 20.06 5.90 4.16
CA LEU A 161 19.77 6.06 5.57
C LEU A 161 18.85 7.26 5.78
N ALA A 162 17.75 7.06 6.51
CA ALA A 162 16.86 8.13 6.96
C ALA A 162 17.48 8.94 8.11
N SER A 163 18.71 9.42 7.90
CA SER A 163 19.50 10.21 8.84
C SER A 163 19.23 11.69 8.65
N GLY A 164 19.17 12.45 9.73
CA GLY A 164 18.96 13.89 9.67
C GLY A 164 18.65 14.52 11.01
N GLU A 165 18.41 15.82 11.00
CA GLU A 165 17.94 16.58 12.17
C GLU A 165 16.51 16.17 12.54
N ALA A 166 16.08 16.53 13.75
CA ALA A 166 14.70 16.33 14.19
C ALA A 166 13.68 16.86 13.18
N GLY A 167 12.60 16.09 12.99
CA GLY A 167 11.59 16.36 11.96
C GLY A 167 11.88 15.73 10.59
N THR A 168 13.02 15.05 10.45
CA THR A 168 13.29 14.18 9.30
C THR A 168 12.31 13.01 9.29
N PHE A 169 11.84 12.63 8.10
CA PHE A 169 11.04 11.44 7.91
C PHE A 169 11.30 10.79 6.56
N ALA A 170 11.22 9.46 6.53
CA ALA A 170 11.20 8.72 5.29
C ALA A 170 9.74 8.49 4.86
N LEU A 171 9.37 8.96 3.66
CA LEU A 171 8.19 8.49 2.95
C LEU A 171 8.61 7.32 2.07
N ILE A 172 8.02 6.15 2.29
CA ILE A 172 8.42 4.92 1.60
C ILE A 172 7.23 4.21 0.98
N HIS A 173 7.45 3.55 -0.15
CA HIS A 173 6.55 2.54 -0.71
C HIS A 173 6.41 1.40 0.30
N TYR A 174 5.19 0.91 0.52
CA TYR A 174 4.93 -0.11 1.55
C TYR A 174 5.77 -1.37 1.36
N ASP A 175 5.94 -1.79 0.11
CA ASP A 175 6.69 -2.98 -0.25
C ASP A 175 8.22 -2.79 -0.29
N ILE A 176 8.82 -1.69 0.19
CA ILE A 176 10.28 -1.54 0.12
C ILE A 176 11.00 -2.40 1.18
N TRP A 177 12.15 -2.98 0.82
CA TRP A 177 13.03 -3.62 1.82
C TRP A 177 13.66 -2.56 2.71
N HIS A 178 13.58 -2.78 4.02
CA HIS A 178 14.12 -1.87 5.02
C HIS A 178 14.62 -2.63 6.27
N ARG A 179 15.40 -1.93 7.10
CA ARG A 179 15.94 -2.44 8.36
C ARG A 179 16.20 -1.33 9.37
N SER A 180 16.38 -1.70 10.64
CA SER A 180 17.04 -0.83 11.61
C SER A 180 18.55 -0.98 11.50
N THR A 181 19.29 0.13 11.42
CA THR A 181 20.76 0.10 11.46
C THR A 181 21.28 0.12 12.90
N PRO A 182 22.56 -0.23 13.13
CA PRO A 182 23.15 -0.22 14.47
C PRO A 182 23.11 1.16 15.14
N ASN A 183 22.71 1.19 16.42
CA ASN A 183 22.91 2.34 17.29
C ASN A 183 24.19 2.14 18.11
N VAL A 184 25.24 2.87 17.76
CA VAL A 184 26.55 2.80 18.42
C VAL A 184 26.75 3.87 19.48
N LEU A 185 25.81 4.83 19.59
CA LEU A 185 25.82 5.85 20.64
C LEU A 185 25.24 5.33 21.97
N GLY A 186 24.47 4.23 21.94
CA GLY A 186 23.87 3.62 23.13
C GLY A 186 22.75 4.46 23.76
N GLN A 187 22.34 5.54 23.10
CA GLN A 187 21.22 6.39 23.52
C GLN A 187 19.91 5.91 22.90
N PRO A 188 18.77 5.96 23.60
CA PRO A 188 17.50 5.57 23.02
C PRO A 188 17.09 6.43 21.81
N ARG A 189 16.59 5.76 20.77
CA ARG A 189 16.10 6.38 19.54
C ARG A 189 14.61 6.10 19.34
N TYR A 190 13.82 7.16 19.17
CA TYR A 190 12.46 7.04 18.64
C TYR A 190 12.44 7.02 17.12
N MET A 191 11.72 6.07 16.54
CA MET A 191 11.23 6.11 15.16
C MET A 191 9.75 5.76 15.19
N LEU A 192 8.90 6.64 14.67
CA LEU A 192 7.46 6.47 14.71
C LEU A 192 6.95 6.06 13.34
N LYS A 193 6.50 4.81 13.23
CA LYS A 193 6.00 4.19 12.00
C LYS A 193 4.50 4.35 11.89
N PHE A 194 4.05 4.86 10.75
CA PHE A 194 2.65 5.02 10.37
C PHE A 194 2.41 4.51 8.96
N GLU A 195 1.28 3.84 8.77
CA GLU A 195 0.86 3.29 7.49
C GLU A 195 -0.28 4.12 6.90
N PHE A 196 -0.29 4.25 5.59
CA PHE A 196 -1.26 5.01 4.84
C PHE A 196 -1.70 4.24 3.61
N MET A 197 -2.95 4.41 3.24
CA MET A 197 -3.53 3.75 2.08
C MET A 197 -4.32 4.73 1.22
N ARG A 198 -4.26 4.48 -0.08
CA ARG A 198 -5.08 5.15 -1.09
C ARG A 198 -6.54 4.71 -0.92
N THR A 199 -7.43 5.69 -0.89
CA THR A 199 -8.89 5.48 -0.84
C THR A 199 -9.56 5.84 -2.16
N GLU A 200 -8.86 6.52 -3.06
CA GLU A 200 -9.41 6.93 -4.36
C GLU A 200 -8.40 6.57 -5.45
N LEU A 201 -8.88 5.91 -6.50
CA LEU A 201 -8.07 5.61 -7.66
C LEU A 201 -7.69 6.92 -8.37
N PRO A 202 -6.44 7.07 -8.83
CA PRO A 202 -6.05 8.27 -9.56
C PRO A 202 -6.92 8.46 -10.79
N GLN A 203 -7.39 9.69 -10.98
CA GLN A 203 -8.08 10.18 -12.17
C GLN A 203 -7.28 11.30 -12.87
N SER A 204 -6.34 11.90 -12.13
CA SER A 204 -5.40 12.94 -12.58
C SER A 204 -4.23 12.99 -11.60
N PRO A 205 -3.09 13.61 -11.98
CA PRO A 205 -1.98 13.85 -11.05
C PRO A 205 -2.42 14.54 -9.75
N SER A 206 -1.98 14.03 -8.61
CA SER A 206 -2.24 14.62 -7.28
C SER A 206 -1.02 15.30 -6.65
N TRP A 207 0.04 15.50 -7.45
CA TRP A 207 1.27 16.22 -7.07
C TRP A 207 1.39 17.53 -7.87
N ASN A 208 2.46 18.29 -7.65
CA ASN A 208 2.74 19.50 -8.43
C ASN A 208 3.30 19.12 -9.82
N ASN A 209 2.40 18.66 -10.69
CA ASN A 209 2.73 18.18 -12.02
C ASN A 209 2.93 19.32 -13.02
N GLN A 210 4.10 19.38 -13.66
CA GLN A 210 4.46 20.38 -14.68
C GLN A 210 4.72 19.73 -16.05
N GLU A 211 5.22 18.51 -16.07
CA GLU A 211 5.49 17.71 -17.26
C GLU A 211 4.54 16.50 -17.33
N SER A 212 3.85 16.27 -18.44
CA SER A 212 2.96 15.11 -18.56
C SER A 212 3.71 13.80 -18.82
N GLY A 213 4.85 13.88 -19.53
CA GLY A 213 5.61 12.72 -19.96
C GLY A 213 6.52 12.15 -18.88
N TRP A 214 6.63 10.81 -18.87
CA TRP A 214 7.66 10.14 -18.09
C TRP A 214 9.05 10.45 -18.65
N ARG A 215 10.00 10.60 -17.73
CA ARG A 215 11.44 10.50 -17.98
C ARG A 215 12.12 10.00 -16.72
N LYS A 216 13.31 9.43 -16.87
CA LYS A 216 14.15 9.07 -15.72
C LYS A 216 14.50 10.31 -14.88
N PRO A 217 14.58 10.17 -13.55
CA PRO A 217 15.10 11.23 -12.69
C PRO A 217 16.59 11.48 -12.97
N GLU A 218 17.02 12.71 -12.75
CA GLU A 218 18.40 13.11 -12.95
C GLU A 218 19.32 12.41 -11.94
N GLY A 219 20.43 11.84 -12.42
CA GLY A 219 21.40 11.17 -11.55
C GLY A 219 20.88 9.88 -10.92
N LEU A 220 19.88 9.23 -11.53
CA LEU A 220 19.39 7.92 -11.08
C LEU A 220 20.55 6.94 -10.92
N GLN A 221 20.70 6.45 -9.69
CA GLN A 221 21.63 5.37 -9.34
C GLN A 221 20.84 4.39 -8.49
N LEU A 222 20.56 3.23 -9.05
CA LEU A 222 19.95 2.13 -8.32
C LEU A 222 21.00 1.05 -8.08
N PRO A 223 20.96 0.41 -6.90
CA PRO A 223 21.80 -0.76 -6.66
C PRO A 223 21.37 -1.96 -7.53
N MET A 224 20.17 -1.90 -8.14
CA MET A 224 19.50 -2.99 -8.86
C MET A 224 19.18 -2.58 -10.32
N GLY A 225 18.35 -3.38 -11.02
CA GLY A 225 17.98 -3.17 -12.42
C GLY A 225 17.05 -1.98 -12.67
N GLU A 226 17.06 -1.50 -13.91
CA GLU A 226 16.16 -0.45 -14.38
C GLU A 226 14.87 -1.03 -14.99
N HIS A 227 13.74 -0.34 -14.80
CA HIS A 227 12.40 -0.84 -15.16
C HIS A 227 11.57 0.22 -15.90
N ASP A 228 12.09 0.74 -17.01
CA ASP A 228 11.55 1.91 -17.71
C ASP A 228 10.07 1.82 -18.05
N LEU A 229 9.63 0.69 -18.64
CA LEU A 229 8.23 0.48 -19.00
C LEU A 229 7.31 0.46 -17.78
N MET A 230 7.73 -0.19 -16.70
CA MET A 230 6.97 -0.25 -15.45
C MET A 230 6.88 1.13 -14.80
N TRP A 231 7.98 1.89 -14.77
CA TRP A 231 7.97 3.22 -14.18
C TRP A 231 7.15 4.23 -14.98
N GLU A 232 7.22 4.16 -16.31
CA GLU A 232 6.36 4.94 -17.20
C GLU A 232 4.89 4.59 -17.00
N GLU A 233 4.58 3.30 -16.93
CA GLU A 233 3.22 2.82 -16.66
C GLU A 233 2.71 3.28 -15.30
N THR A 234 3.51 3.18 -14.24
CA THR A 234 3.15 3.68 -12.90
C THR A 234 2.93 5.20 -12.90
N TRP A 235 3.75 5.97 -13.62
CA TRP A 235 3.57 7.42 -13.79
C TRP A 235 2.24 7.75 -14.49
N ASN A 236 1.91 7.02 -15.55
CA ASN A 236 0.66 7.17 -16.28
C ASN A 236 -0.54 6.73 -15.44
N TRP A 237 -0.41 5.65 -14.66
CA TRP A 237 -1.42 5.17 -13.71
C TRP A 237 -1.72 6.19 -12.62
N LEU A 238 -0.68 6.81 -12.05
CA LEU A 238 -0.81 7.91 -11.08
C LEU A 238 -1.46 9.16 -11.70
N SER A 239 -1.43 9.27 -13.03
CA SER A 239 -2.09 10.33 -13.80
C SER A 239 -3.52 9.95 -14.24
N GLY A 240 -4.01 8.76 -13.88
CA GLY A 240 -5.36 8.28 -14.16
C GLY A 240 -5.52 7.42 -15.41
N GLN A 241 -4.44 7.01 -16.06
CA GLN A 241 -4.50 6.10 -17.20
C GLN A 241 -4.52 4.64 -16.73
N VAL A 242 -5.11 3.75 -17.54
CA VAL A 242 -5.17 2.30 -17.27
C VAL A 242 -4.70 1.56 -18.51
N GLY A 243 -3.77 0.61 -18.35
CA GLY A 243 -3.18 -0.13 -19.47
C GLY A 243 -2.43 0.78 -20.45
N SER A 244 -1.77 1.84 -19.96
CA SER A 244 -1.20 2.91 -20.80
C SER A 244 -0.13 2.43 -21.78
N ILE A 245 0.51 1.30 -21.48
CA ILE A 245 1.58 0.73 -22.32
C ILE A 245 1.08 -0.33 -23.30
N ALA A 246 -0.19 -0.74 -23.20
CA ALA A 246 -0.76 -1.75 -24.07
C ALA A 246 -0.63 -1.35 -25.55
N ASN A 247 -0.18 -2.28 -26.40
CA ASN A 247 -0.01 -2.08 -27.84
C ASN A 247 0.96 -0.94 -28.24
N THR A 248 1.90 -0.55 -27.36
CA THR A 248 2.88 0.51 -27.67
C THR A 248 4.15 0.01 -28.35
N ILE A 249 4.44 -1.30 -28.28
CA ILE A 249 5.63 -1.93 -28.86
C ILE A 249 5.21 -2.92 -29.95
N SER A 250 5.89 -2.86 -31.10
CA SER A 250 5.77 -3.87 -32.16
C SER A 250 6.85 -4.92 -31.97
N SER A 251 6.45 -6.14 -31.60
CA SER A 251 7.36 -7.27 -31.41
C SER A 251 7.12 -8.35 -32.44
N ASP A 252 8.19 -8.90 -33.01
CA ASP A 252 8.10 -10.06 -33.90
C ASP A 252 7.96 -11.38 -33.09
N PRO A 253 7.58 -12.51 -33.71
CA PRO A 253 7.41 -13.77 -33.00
C PRO A 253 8.68 -14.28 -32.30
N GLN A 254 9.86 -13.94 -32.80
CA GLN A 254 11.12 -14.32 -32.16
C GLN A 254 11.30 -13.56 -30.85
N ARG A 255 11.06 -12.25 -30.85
CA ARG A 255 11.12 -11.42 -29.65
C ARG A 255 10.12 -11.87 -28.59
N ILE A 256 8.88 -12.19 -28.99
CA ILE A 256 7.88 -12.75 -28.07
C ILE A 256 8.39 -14.05 -27.42
N ALA A 257 8.99 -14.95 -28.19
CA ALA A 257 9.53 -16.20 -27.67
C ALA A 257 10.72 -15.97 -26.70
N GLU A 258 11.60 -15.02 -27.01
CA GLU A 258 12.71 -14.60 -26.14
C GLU A 258 12.19 -14.04 -24.81
N LEU A 259 11.23 -13.12 -24.84
CA LEU A 259 10.62 -12.53 -23.65
C LEU A 259 9.89 -13.58 -22.81
N THR A 260 9.15 -14.48 -23.45
CA THR A 260 8.43 -15.58 -22.78
C THR A 260 9.41 -16.49 -22.03
N THR A 261 10.54 -16.81 -22.66
CA THR A 261 11.62 -17.56 -22.00
C THR A 261 12.23 -16.74 -20.85
N GLY A 262 12.36 -15.43 -21.03
CA GLY A 262 12.83 -14.47 -20.04
C GLY A 262 12.00 -14.40 -18.77
N LEU A 263 10.72 -14.80 -18.78
CA LEU A 263 9.91 -14.87 -17.55
C LEU A 263 10.45 -15.86 -16.51
N SER A 264 11.31 -16.81 -16.92
CA SER A 264 12.01 -17.73 -16.02
C SER A 264 13.38 -17.24 -15.55
N SER A 265 13.80 -16.02 -15.91
CA SER A 265 15.08 -15.43 -15.50
C SER A 265 15.05 -14.88 -14.06
N LEU A 266 16.11 -14.17 -13.66
CA LEU A 266 16.12 -13.46 -12.38
C LEU A 266 15.02 -12.41 -12.34
N GLU A 267 14.44 -12.17 -11.15
CA GLU A 267 13.23 -11.37 -11.01
C GLU A 267 13.29 -9.98 -11.69
N PRO A 268 14.40 -9.21 -11.63
CA PRO A 268 14.49 -7.93 -12.35
C PRO A 268 14.33 -8.07 -13.87
N ASP A 269 15.04 -9.02 -14.49
CA ASP A 269 14.98 -9.24 -15.94
C ASP A 269 13.61 -9.80 -16.35
N ALA A 270 13.03 -10.65 -15.51
CA ALA A 270 11.74 -11.26 -15.74
C ALA A 270 10.58 -10.24 -15.64
N ILE A 271 10.68 -9.24 -14.76
CA ILE A 271 9.74 -8.10 -14.71
C ILE A 271 9.81 -7.31 -16.02
N ASN A 272 11.01 -6.99 -16.50
CA ASN A 272 11.17 -6.29 -17.77
C ASN A 272 10.57 -7.09 -18.94
N ALA A 273 10.76 -8.41 -18.94
CA ALA A 273 10.14 -9.27 -19.93
C ALA A 273 8.61 -9.26 -19.86
N ALA A 274 8.03 -9.30 -18.65
CA ALA A 274 6.58 -9.26 -18.46
C ALA A 274 5.95 -7.94 -18.95
N TYR A 275 6.56 -6.80 -18.62
CA TYR A 275 6.07 -5.49 -19.05
C TYR A 275 6.23 -5.26 -20.56
N GLU A 276 7.31 -5.75 -21.18
CA GLU A 276 7.47 -5.68 -22.64
C GLU A 276 6.48 -6.58 -23.37
N LEU A 277 6.19 -7.78 -22.84
CA LEU A 277 5.12 -8.64 -23.38
C LEU A 277 3.76 -7.94 -23.31
N ALA A 278 3.45 -7.27 -22.18
CA ALA A 278 2.20 -6.52 -22.03
C ALA A 278 2.08 -5.38 -23.06
N ALA A 279 3.20 -4.73 -23.38
CA ALA A 279 3.25 -3.69 -24.40
C ALA A 279 3.21 -4.20 -25.84
N SER A 280 3.45 -5.49 -26.07
CA SER A 280 3.60 -6.12 -27.39
C SER A 280 2.26 -6.54 -28.06
N GLY A 281 1.13 -6.08 -27.52
CA GLY A 281 -0.20 -6.35 -28.05
C GLY A 281 -0.65 -7.81 -27.94
N PRO A 282 -1.63 -8.27 -28.74
CA PRO A 282 -2.33 -9.53 -28.52
C PRO A 282 -1.43 -10.77 -28.40
N SER A 283 -0.35 -10.86 -29.19
CA SER A 283 0.58 -11.98 -29.11
C SER A 283 1.40 -12.01 -27.81
N GLY A 284 1.74 -10.84 -27.26
CA GLY A 284 2.38 -10.74 -25.96
C GLY A 284 1.42 -11.05 -24.82
N VAL A 285 0.17 -10.60 -24.92
CA VAL A 285 -0.91 -10.95 -23.97
C VAL A 285 -1.17 -12.45 -23.96
N GLU A 286 -1.24 -13.09 -25.13
CA GLU A 286 -1.41 -14.55 -25.23
C GLU A 286 -0.25 -15.31 -24.55
N ALA A 287 0.99 -14.86 -24.75
CA ALA A 287 2.16 -15.45 -24.09
C ALA A 287 2.10 -15.30 -22.56
N LEU A 288 1.65 -14.14 -22.07
CA LEU A 288 1.46 -13.91 -20.63
C LEU A 288 0.33 -14.78 -20.07
N LEU A 289 -0.81 -14.91 -20.77
CA LEU A 289 -1.90 -15.79 -20.37
C LEU A 289 -1.46 -17.26 -20.28
N GLN A 290 -0.63 -17.72 -21.22
CA GLN A 290 -0.03 -19.06 -21.13
C GLN A 290 0.92 -19.18 -19.93
N ALA A 291 1.76 -18.17 -19.70
CA ALA A 291 2.70 -18.14 -18.57
C ALA A 291 2.01 -18.03 -17.20
N LEU A 292 0.81 -17.46 -17.14
CA LEU A 292 -0.03 -17.41 -15.93
C LEU A 292 -0.32 -18.82 -15.39
N HIS A 293 -0.46 -19.81 -16.28
CA HIS A 293 -0.68 -21.21 -15.93
C HIS A 293 0.60 -22.02 -15.67
N SER A 294 1.76 -21.36 -15.59
CA SER A 294 3.02 -22.05 -15.29
C SER A 294 2.99 -22.73 -13.91
N GLU A 295 3.55 -23.93 -13.81
CA GLU A 295 3.77 -24.62 -12.54
C GLU A 295 4.70 -23.83 -11.59
N LYS A 296 5.54 -22.96 -12.17
CA LYS A 296 6.40 -22.06 -11.41
C LYS A 296 5.59 -20.85 -10.93
N THR A 297 5.29 -20.80 -9.64
CA THR A 297 4.52 -19.71 -9.03
C THR A 297 5.12 -18.32 -9.25
N ASN A 298 6.45 -18.21 -9.40
CA ASN A 298 7.10 -16.96 -9.78
C ASN A 298 6.80 -16.52 -11.22
N VAL A 299 6.80 -17.45 -12.18
CA VAL A 299 6.45 -17.15 -13.58
C VAL A 299 4.98 -16.74 -13.67
N SER A 300 4.09 -17.45 -12.97
CA SER A 300 2.66 -17.11 -12.89
C SER A 300 2.44 -15.70 -12.33
N ARG A 301 3.14 -15.33 -11.25
CA ARG A 301 3.08 -13.98 -10.66
C ARG A 301 3.56 -12.91 -11.63
N LEU A 302 4.71 -13.13 -12.27
CA LEU A 302 5.29 -12.20 -13.25
C LEU A 302 4.36 -11.99 -14.44
N ALA A 303 3.73 -13.07 -14.91
CA ALA A 303 2.72 -13.00 -15.95
C ALA A 303 1.54 -12.11 -15.52
N ALA A 304 1.06 -12.24 -14.29
CA ALA A 304 -0.01 -11.38 -13.77
C ALA A 304 0.39 -9.91 -13.65
N TYR A 305 1.65 -9.56 -13.33
CA TYR A 305 2.12 -8.17 -13.42
C TYR A 305 2.07 -7.61 -14.85
N GLY A 306 2.40 -8.42 -15.85
CA GLY A 306 2.23 -8.02 -17.25
C GLY A 306 0.75 -7.86 -17.62
N LEU A 307 -0.09 -8.83 -17.23
CA LEU A 307 -1.52 -8.82 -17.55
C LEU A 307 -2.28 -7.66 -16.87
N SER A 308 -1.86 -7.21 -15.69
CA SER A 308 -2.46 -6.05 -15.01
C SER A 308 -2.33 -4.73 -15.78
N VAL A 309 -1.40 -4.67 -16.75
CA VAL A 309 -1.10 -3.46 -17.53
C VAL A 309 -1.27 -3.67 -19.04
N ALA A 310 -1.78 -4.84 -19.44
CA ALA A 310 -1.96 -5.27 -20.83
C ALA A 310 -3.22 -4.69 -21.51
N GLY A 311 -4.06 -3.95 -20.77
CA GLY A 311 -5.31 -3.39 -21.28
C GLY A 311 -6.40 -4.44 -21.51
N ASN A 312 -7.40 -4.08 -22.32
CA ASN A 312 -8.64 -4.85 -22.48
C ASN A 312 -8.43 -6.25 -23.08
N ASP A 313 -7.35 -6.47 -23.83
CA ASP A 313 -7.07 -7.74 -24.50
C ASP A 313 -6.85 -8.90 -23.50
N ALA A 314 -6.50 -8.59 -22.24
CA ALA A 314 -6.26 -9.58 -21.20
C ALA A 314 -7.55 -10.09 -20.51
N GLU A 315 -8.64 -9.31 -20.52
CA GLU A 315 -9.82 -9.54 -19.66
C GLU A 315 -10.42 -10.94 -19.86
N SER A 316 -10.70 -11.33 -21.10
CA SER A 316 -11.33 -12.62 -21.40
C SER A 316 -10.48 -13.82 -20.96
N GLY A 317 -9.16 -13.73 -21.14
CA GLY A 317 -8.23 -14.78 -20.71
C GLY A 317 -8.11 -14.86 -19.19
N LEU A 318 -8.10 -13.71 -18.51
CA LEU A 318 -8.10 -13.64 -17.05
C LEU A 318 -9.39 -14.21 -16.45
N ILE A 319 -10.56 -13.90 -17.04
CA ILE A 319 -11.85 -14.49 -16.63
C ILE A 319 -11.81 -16.02 -16.77
N ALA A 320 -11.24 -16.54 -17.86
CA ALA A 320 -11.08 -17.97 -18.05
C ALA A 320 -10.18 -18.60 -16.96
N ALA A 321 -9.10 -17.91 -16.56
CA ALA A 321 -8.19 -18.38 -15.53
C ALA A 321 -8.84 -18.47 -14.13
N LEU A 322 -9.91 -17.72 -13.86
CA LEU A 322 -10.68 -17.83 -12.61
C LEU A 322 -11.34 -19.20 -12.42
N ALA A 323 -11.59 -19.93 -13.50
CA ALA A 323 -12.17 -21.27 -13.49
C ALA A 323 -11.11 -22.39 -13.40
N THR A 324 -9.86 -22.07 -13.05
CA THR A 324 -8.78 -23.06 -12.94
C THR A 324 -9.11 -24.08 -11.84
N GLU A 325 -9.30 -25.33 -12.24
CA GLU A 325 -9.50 -26.45 -11.30
C GLU A 325 -8.17 -26.90 -10.69
N ASN A 326 -8.23 -27.75 -9.66
CA ASN A 326 -7.06 -28.37 -9.05
C ASN A 326 -6.21 -29.09 -10.11
N ASN A 327 -4.94 -28.69 -10.23
CA ASN A 327 -4.00 -29.24 -11.19
C ASN A 327 -2.93 -30.11 -10.49
N GLU A 328 -2.14 -30.85 -11.27
CA GLU A 328 -1.09 -31.73 -10.74
C GLU A 328 0.02 -30.96 -10.00
N ALA A 329 0.27 -29.71 -10.39
CA ALA A 329 1.25 -28.83 -9.76
C ALA A 329 0.79 -28.29 -8.39
N GLY A 330 -0.51 -28.42 -8.06
CA GLY A 330 -1.08 -27.95 -6.81
C GLY A 330 -1.06 -26.43 -6.63
N ASN A 331 -0.97 -25.66 -7.71
CA ASN A 331 -0.82 -24.20 -7.68
C ASN A 331 -2.05 -23.44 -8.23
N SER A 332 -3.21 -24.10 -8.29
CA SER A 332 -4.44 -23.52 -8.84
C SER A 332 -4.91 -22.29 -8.05
N GLU A 333 -4.73 -22.27 -6.74
CA GLU A 333 -5.10 -21.11 -5.91
C GLU A 333 -4.23 -19.88 -6.24
N GLU A 334 -2.94 -20.07 -6.49
CA GLU A 334 -2.04 -19.01 -6.93
C GLU A 334 -2.43 -18.48 -8.30
N ILE A 335 -2.74 -19.36 -9.26
CA ILE A 335 -3.18 -18.96 -10.61
C ILE A 335 -4.44 -18.09 -10.52
N ILE A 336 -5.43 -18.52 -9.73
CA ILE A 336 -6.67 -17.75 -9.51
C ILE A 336 -6.35 -16.43 -8.83
N ALA A 337 -5.56 -16.41 -7.75
CA ALA A 337 -5.23 -15.18 -7.03
C ALA A 337 -4.48 -14.18 -7.92
N HIS A 338 -3.56 -14.65 -8.76
CA HIS A 338 -2.84 -13.84 -9.75
C HIS A 338 -3.77 -13.29 -10.83
N ALA A 339 -4.73 -14.09 -11.31
CA ALA A 339 -5.74 -13.63 -12.26
C ALA A 339 -6.66 -12.55 -11.65
N VAL A 340 -7.11 -12.76 -10.41
CA VAL A 340 -7.94 -11.81 -9.65
C VAL A 340 -7.18 -10.49 -9.45
N PHE A 341 -5.89 -10.55 -9.08
CA PHE A 341 -5.04 -9.36 -8.96
C PHE A 341 -5.01 -8.56 -10.27
N ALA A 342 -4.73 -9.24 -11.40
CA ALA A 342 -4.64 -8.57 -12.69
C ALA A 342 -5.97 -7.92 -13.11
N LEU A 343 -7.10 -8.60 -12.88
CA LEU A 343 -8.44 -8.05 -13.13
C LEU A 343 -8.72 -6.80 -12.30
N GLY A 344 -8.36 -6.79 -11.01
CA GLY A 344 -8.53 -5.62 -10.15
C GLY A 344 -7.76 -4.39 -10.66
N GLU A 345 -6.51 -4.59 -11.10
CA GLU A 345 -5.65 -3.52 -11.60
C GLU A 345 -6.07 -2.98 -12.99
N LEU A 346 -6.76 -3.81 -13.80
CA LEU A 346 -7.41 -3.38 -15.04
C LEU A 346 -8.65 -2.51 -14.82
N ARG A 347 -9.14 -2.39 -13.57
CA ARG A 347 -10.24 -1.50 -13.16
C ARG A 347 -11.47 -1.63 -14.08
N GLY A 348 -11.94 -0.52 -14.67
CA GLY A 348 -13.08 -0.49 -15.58
C GLY A 348 -12.93 -1.35 -16.84
N LEU A 349 -11.71 -1.71 -17.25
CA LEU A 349 -11.46 -2.64 -18.36
C LEU A 349 -11.75 -4.10 -18.00
N ALA A 350 -12.02 -4.40 -16.72
CA ALA A 350 -12.34 -5.73 -16.22
C ALA A 350 -13.81 -5.84 -15.75
N SER A 351 -14.70 -5.02 -16.30
CA SER A 351 -16.10 -4.94 -15.86
C SER A 351 -16.87 -6.24 -16.06
N ASP A 352 -16.56 -7.01 -17.10
CA ASP A 352 -17.26 -8.27 -17.39
C ASP A 352 -16.82 -9.39 -16.43
N ALA A 353 -15.74 -9.19 -15.67
CA ALA A 353 -15.27 -10.13 -14.67
C ALA A 353 -16.07 -10.07 -13.35
N VAL A 354 -16.84 -9.01 -13.09
CA VAL A 354 -17.54 -8.81 -11.81
C VAL A 354 -18.38 -10.02 -11.39
N PRO A 355 -19.23 -10.64 -12.25
CA PRO A 355 -20.01 -11.80 -11.85
C PRO A 355 -19.14 -13.02 -11.48
N ALA A 356 -18.05 -13.25 -12.20
CA ALA A 356 -17.13 -14.35 -11.94
C ALA A 356 -16.35 -14.15 -10.62
N LEU A 357 -15.92 -12.91 -10.36
CA LEU A 357 -15.29 -12.52 -9.09
C LEU A 357 -16.24 -12.69 -7.91
N ILE A 358 -17.50 -12.24 -8.02
CA ILE A 358 -18.50 -12.42 -6.96
C ILE A 358 -18.72 -13.90 -6.65
N ASN A 359 -18.75 -14.76 -7.68
CA ASN A 359 -18.89 -16.21 -7.47
C ASN A 359 -17.71 -16.81 -6.68
N LEU A 360 -16.49 -16.28 -6.85
CA LEU A 360 -15.30 -16.71 -6.11
C LEU A 360 -15.33 -16.36 -4.61
N MET A 361 -16.25 -15.53 -4.13
CA MET A 361 -16.46 -15.34 -2.69
C MET A 361 -16.92 -16.62 -1.98
N GLY A 362 -17.43 -17.62 -2.71
CA GLY A 362 -17.71 -18.95 -2.18
C GLY A 362 -16.50 -19.89 -2.09
N HIS A 363 -15.31 -19.45 -2.52
CA HIS A 363 -14.12 -20.31 -2.56
C HIS A 363 -13.61 -20.65 -1.14
N PRO A 364 -13.17 -21.91 -0.88
CA PRO A 364 -12.72 -22.31 0.46
C PRO A 364 -11.46 -21.58 0.94
N SER A 365 -10.58 -21.18 0.01
CA SER A 365 -9.35 -20.42 0.32
C SER A 365 -9.64 -18.98 0.74
N GLU A 366 -9.30 -18.64 1.98
CA GLU A 366 -9.34 -17.26 2.52
C GLU A 366 -8.54 -16.29 1.64
N THR A 367 -7.39 -16.72 1.12
CA THR A 367 -6.51 -15.91 0.27
C THR A 367 -7.23 -15.46 -0.99
N ILE A 368 -8.00 -16.35 -1.63
CA ILE A 368 -8.77 -16.02 -2.83
C ILE A 368 -9.91 -15.06 -2.48
N ARG A 369 -10.66 -15.30 -1.39
CA ARG A 369 -11.72 -14.38 -0.96
C ARG A 369 -11.18 -12.98 -0.66
N CYS A 370 -10.00 -12.88 -0.04
CA CYS A 370 -9.34 -11.59 0.19
C CYS A 370 -8.92 -10.89 -1.11
N ALA A 371 -8.34 -11.64 -2.06
CA ALA A 371 -7.96 -11.10 -3.37
C ALA A 371 -9.19 -10.58 -4.14
N VAL A 372 -10.30 -11.32 -4.09
CA VAL A 372 -11.56 -10.95 -4.73
C VAL A 372 -12.11 -9.65 -4.12
N VAL A 373 -12.15 -9.55 -2.79
CA VAL A 373 -12.58 -8.33 -2.11
C VAL A 373 -11.73 -7.12 -2.49
N ASP A 374 -10.40 -7.29 -2.55
CA ASP A 374 -9.49 -6.21 -2.95
C ASP A 374 -9.76 -5.79 -4.41
N ALA A 375 -9.86 -6.75 -5.34
CA ALA A 375 -10.13 -6.50 -6.75
C ALA A 375 -11.49 -5.84 -7.00
N LEU A 376 -12.56 -6.31 -6.35
CA LEU A 376 -13.90 -5.70 -6.44
C LEU A 376 -13.91 -4.25 -5.92
N GLY A 377 -13.04 -3.91 -4.97
CA GLY A 377 -12.84 -2.53 -4.50
C GLY A 377 -12.08 -1.62 -5.48
N LEU A 378 -11.51 -2.17 -6.55
CA LEU A 378 -10.77 -1.44 -7.59
C LEU A 378 -11.54 -1.33 -8.92
N ILE A 379 -12.47 -2.26 -9.19
CA ILE A 379 -13.28 -2.24 -10.40
C ILE A 379 -14.37 -1.16 -10.28
N GLU A 380 -14.38 -0.21 -11.22
CA GLU A 380 -15.23 0.98 -11.20
C GLU A 380 -16.68 0.73 -11.70
N SER A 381 -17.11 -0.52 -11.87
CA SER A 381 -18.39 -0.91 -12.47
C SER A 381 -19.17 -1.91 -11.60
N GLY A 382 -20.45 -2.14 -11.94
CA GLY A 382 -21.29 -3.11 -11.22
C GLY A 382 -21.63 -2.72 -9.78
N HIS A 383 -21.62 -1.42 -9.46
CA HIS A 383 -21.66 -0.90 -8.08
C HIS A 383 -22.68 -1.58 -7.15
N ASP A 384 -23.93 -1.78 -7.57
CA ASP A 384 -24.94 -2.38 -6.70
C ASP A 384 -24.60 -3.83 -6.30
N GLN A 385 -24.12 -4.64 -7.27
CA GLN A 385 -23.73 -6.03 -7.01
C GLN A 385 -22.45 -6.09 -6.18
N VAL A 386 -21.47 -5.22 -6.50
CA VAL A 386 -20.21 -5.11 -5.77
C VAL A 386 -20.46 -4.69 -4.31
N VAL A 387 -21.25 -3.64 -4.07
CA VAL A 387 -21.57 -3.14 -2.73
C VAL A 387 -22.34 -4.17 -1.93
N ALA A 388 -23.30 -4.88 -2.55
CA ALA A 388 -24.00 -5.97 -1.88
C ALA A 388 -23.04 -7.11 -1.47
N CYS A 389 -22.17 -7.55 -2.40
CA CYS A 389 -21.19 -8.60 -2.16
C CYS A 389 -20.20 -8.22 -1.05
N LEU A 390 -19.62 -7.01 -1.10
CA LEU A 390 -18.73 -6.51 -0.06
C LEU A 390 -19.48 -6.36 1.28
N GLY A 391 -20.70 -5.84 1.27
CA GLY A 391 -21.55 -5.75 2.46
C GLY A 391 -21.74 -7.12 3.13
N ASP A 392 -21.94 -8.18 2.36
CA ASP A 392 -22.04 -9.54 2.88
C ASP A 392 -20.70 -10.11 3.37
N ALA A 393 -19.59 -9.76 2.70
CA ALA A 393 -18.23 -10.14 3.11
C ALA A 393 -17.81 -9.56 4.48
N LEU A 394 -18.51 -8.52 4.98
CA LEU A 394 -18.36 -8.05 6.37
C LEU A 394 -18.82 -9.07 7.42
N ARG A 395 -19.40 -10.20 7.00
CA ARG A 395 -19.80 -11.32 7.88
C ARG A 395 -19.03 -12.61 7.59
N ASP A 396 -17.97 -12.55 6.79
CA ASP A 396 -17.12 -13.71 6.49
C ASP A 396 -16.56 -14.32 7.79
N GLU A 397 -16.36 -15.63 7.79
CA GLU A 397 -15.76 -16.36 8.91
C GLU A 397 -14.37 -15.81 9.26
N SER A 398 -13.62 -15.37 8.25
CA SER A 398 -12.30 -14.81 8.42
C SER A 398 -12.37 -13.32 8.72
N ALA A 399 -11.80 -12.92 9.86
CA ALA A 399 -11.65 -11.50 10.19
C ALA A 399 -10.84 -10.74 9.13
N GLN A 400 -9.95 -11.43 8.41
CA GLN A 400 -9.13 -10.92 7.34
C GLN A 400 -9.99 -10.43 6.17
N VAL A 401 -10.92 -11.27 5.71
CA VAL A 401 -11.90 -10.91 4.67
C VAL A 401 -12.81 -9.76 5.14
N ARG A 402 -13.30 -9.82 6.40
CA ARG A 402 -14.18 -8.77 6.96
C ARG A 402 -13.53 -7.40 6.92
N PHE A 403 -12.28 -7.26 7.36
CA PHE A 403 -11.64 -5.95 7.33
C PHE A 403 -11.28 -5.51 5.91
N MET A 404 -10.85 -6.43 5.04
CA MET A 404 -10.57 -6.08 3.63
C MET A 404 -11.83 -5.57 2.95
N SER A 405 -13.00 -6.10 3.31
CA SER A 405 -14.28 -5.62 2.79
C SER A 405 -14.56 -4.19 3.24
N SER A 406 -14.32 -3.85 4.51
CA SER A 406 -14.42 -2.47 4.99
C SER A 406 -13.50 -1.52 4.23
N LEU A 407 -12.28 -1.96 3.92
CA LEU A 407 -11.32 -1.17 3.13
C LEU A 407 -11.78 -0.99 1.68
N ALA A 408 -12.29 -2.05 1.03
CA ALA A 408 -12.85 -1.98 -0.32
C ALA A 408 -14.07 -1.03 -0.37
N LEU A 409 -14.99 -1.13 0.59
CA LEU A 409 -16.14 -0.21 0.72
C LEU A 409 -15.69 1.24 0.93
N SER A 410 -14.58 1.47 1.65
CA SER A 410 -14.00 2.82 1.81
C SER A 410 -13.59 3.42 0.47
N ARG A 411 -13.11 2.59 -0.47
CA ARG A 411 -12.68 3.04 -1.81
C ARG A 411 -13.85 3.40 -2.72
N LEU A 412 -15.00 2.76 -2.52
CA LEU A 412 -16.22 3.07 -3.26
C LEU A 412 -16.88 4.39 -2.81
N GLY A 413 -16.46 4.94 -1.66
CA GLY A 413 -16.95 6.20 -1.13
C GLY A 413 -18.47 6.22 -0.98
N ALA A 414 -19.12 7.31 -1.42
CA ALA A 414 -20.57 7.48 -1.27
C ALA A 414 -21.39 6.38 -1.98
N SER A 415 -20.86 5.74 -3.02
CA SER A 415 -21.55 4.64 -3.71
C SER A 415 -21.76 3.41 -2.81
N ALA A 416 -21.00 3.28 -1.73
CA ALA A 416 -21.16 2.20 -0.75
C ALA A 416 -22.24 2.46 0.33
N GLU A 417 -23.10 3.49 0.17
CA GLU A 417 -24.15 3.83 1.14
C GLU A 417 -25.06 2.64 1.50
N ALA A 418 -25.35 1.75 0.54
CA ALA A 418 -26.19 0.59 0.75
C ALA A 418 -25.59 -0.43 1.75
N ALA A 419 -24.27 -0.43 1.98
CA ALA A 419 -23.59 -1.31 2.92
C ALA A 419 -23.56 -0.76 4.37
N ILE A 420 -24.09 0.44 4.63
CA ILE A 420 -24.11 1.04 5.99
C ILE A 420 -24.72 0.12 7.06
N PRO A 421 -25.86 -0.59 6.84
CA PRO A 421 -26.38 -1.51 7.85
C PRO A 421 -25.37 -2.60 8.25
N GLN A 422 -24.60 -3.11 7.29
CA GLN A 422 -23.59 -4.14 7.52
C GLN A 422 -22.36 -3.55 8.22
N LEU A 423 -21.94 -2.35 7.84
CA LEU A 423 -20.88 -1.62 8.54
C LEU A 423 -21.27 -1.32 9.99
N GLU A 424 -22.54 -0.96 10.25
CA GLU A 424 -23.05 -0.73 11.60
C GLU A 424 -22.95 -2.00 12.46
N ILE A 425 -23.25 -3.17 11.90
CA ILE A 425 -23.03 -4.46 12.60
C ILE A 425 -21.54 -4.71 12.85
N ALA A 426 -20.68 -4.43 11.87
CA ALA A 426 -19.23 -4.64 11.97
C ALA A 426 -18.56 -3.72 13.01
N LEU A 427 -19.20 -2.63 13.43
CA LEU A 427 -18.74 -1.80 14.56
C LEU A 427 -18.76 -2.55 15.89
N ASP A 428 -19.53 -3.64 16.01
CA ASP A 428 -19.60 -4.50 17.19
C ASP A 428 -18.86 -5.84 17.02
N ASP A 429 -18.04 -5.99 15.96
CA ASP A 429 -17.27 -7.20 15.68
C ASP A 429 -16.34 -7.58 16.85
N GLU A 430 -16.13 -8.87 17.08
CA GLU A 430 -15.22 -9.36 18.12
C GLU A 430 -13.78 -8.89 17.89
N ASN A 431 -13.36 -8.79 16.63
CA ASN A 431 -12.05 -8.37 16.23
C ASN A 431 -11.98 -6.83 16.21
N ARG A 432 -11.11 -6.29 17.08
CA ARG A 432 -10.92 -4.83 17.20
C ARG A 432 -10.50 -4.13 15.92
N TYR A 433 -9.82 -4.81 15.00
CA TYR A 433 -9.41 -4.23 13.73
C TYR A 433 -10.60 -4.13 12.78
N VAL A 434 -11.48 -5.14 12.74
CA VAL A 434 -12.72 -5.05 11.97
C VAL A 434 -13.56 -3.87 12.44
N ARG A 435 -13.71 -3.67 13.76
CA ARG A 435 -14.40 -2.48 14.30
C ARG A 435 -13.76 -1.16 13.86
N ALA A 436 -12.42 -1.08 13.92
CA ALA A 436 -11.69 0.11 13.50
C ALA A 436 -11.88 0.41 12.00
N HIS A 437 -11.83 -0.63 11.17
CA HIS A 437 -12.03 -0.50 9.72
C HIS A 437 -13.47 -0.19 9.34
N ALA A 438 -14.47 -0.72 10.06
CA ALA A 438 -15.86 -0.34 9.88
C ALA A 438 -16.08 1.15 10.19
N ALA A 439 -15.49 1.65 11.28
CA ALA A 439 -15.54 3.06 11.64
C ALA A 439 -14.86 3.98 10.61
N GLU A 440 -13.68 3.60 10.12
CA GLU A 440 -13.02 4.33 9.02
C GLU A 440 -13.86 4.24 7.73
N SER A 441 -14.41 3.07 7.40
CA SER A 441 -15.26 2.91 6.21
C SER A 441 -16.47 3.84 6.25
N LEU A 442 -17.19 3.94 7.37
CA LEU A 442 -18.28 4.90 7.53
C LEU A 442 -17.83 6.36 7.32
N ARG A 443 -16.63 6.71 7.79
CA ARG A 443 -16.04 8.04 7.55
C ARG A 443 -15.81 8.30 6.05
N TYR A 444 -15.29 7.31 5.31
CA TYR A 444 -14.96 7.44 3.89
C TYR A 444 -16.17 7.29 2.96
N VAL A 445 -17.17 6.51 3.34
CA VAL A 445 -18.49 6.52 2.69
C VAL A 445 -19.07 7.93 2.76
N GLY A 446 -18.94 8.60 3.90
CA GLY A 446 -19.05 10.07 3.99
C GLY A 446 -20.46 10.65 3.77
N THR A 447 -21.46 9.81 3.51
CA THR A 447 -22.87 10.22 3.43
C THR A 447 -23.37 10.66 4.80
N GLU A 448 -24.45 11.44 4.84
CA GLU A 448 -25.01 11.92 6.11
C GLU A 448 -25.44 10.76 7.01
N ARG A 449 -25.96 9.68 6.41
CA ARG A 449 -26.28 8.46 7.15
C ARG A 449 -25.03 7.80 7.74
N ALA A 450 -23.95 7.69 6.97
CA ALA A 450 -22.71 7.07 7.45
C ALA A 450 -22.08 7.88 8.59
N LYS A 451 -22.08 9.22 8.45
CA LYS A 451 -21.62 10.13 9.51
C LYS A 451 -22.47 10.02 10.77
N ASP A 452 -23.80 9.97 10.66
CA ASP A 452 -24.69 9.82 11.82
C ASP A 452 -24.46 8.49 12.54
N THR A 453 -24.33 7.38 11.80
CA THR A 453 -23.98 6.07 12.37
C THR A 453 -22.62 6.11 13.09
N LEU A 454 -21.59 6.68 12.46
CA LEU A 454 -20.26 6.82 13.07
C LEU A 454 -20.29 7.69 14.34
N ILE A 455 -20.99 8.84 14.31
CA ILE A 455 -21.10 9.73 15.46
C ILE A 455 -21.80 9.03 16.64
N LYS A 456 -22.91 8.32 16.37
CA LYS A 456 -23.61 7.53 17.41
C LYS A 456 -22.69 6.49 18.04
N PHE A 457 -21.92 5.76 17.23
CA PHE A 457 -20.92 4.81 17.72
C PHE A 457 -19.86 5.50 18.58
N LEU A 458 -19.27 6.60 18.12
CA LEU A 458 -18.22 7.31 18.87
C LEU A 458 -18.72 7.88 20.20
N LEU A 459 -19.96 8.38 20.26
CA LEU A 459 -20.58 8.88 21.49
C LEU A 459 -20.80 7.75 22.51
N ASN A 460 -21.12 6.55 22.06
CA ASN A 460 -21.25 5.37 22.93
C ASN A 460 -19.88 4.81 23.33
N ALA A 461 -18.89 4.87 22.43
CA ALA A 461 -17.56 4.32 22.64
C ALA A 461 -16.66 5.21 23.51
N ARG A 462 -16.94 6.52 23.66
CA ARG A 462 -16.09 7.43 24.45
C ARG A 462 -16.85 8.54 25.17
N TRP A 463 -16.57 8.62 26.48
CA TRP A 463 -16.59 9.88 27.25
C TRP A 463 -15.53 9.93 28.36
N CYS A 464 -15.10 8.80 28.97
CA CYS A 464 -13.87 8.79 29.78
C CYS A 464 -13.25 7.39 30.01
N PRO A 465 -12.41 6.86 29.10
CA PRO A 465 -11.71 5.59 29.32
C PRO A 465 -10.61 5.68 30.38
N THR A 466 -10.19 6.89 30.74
CA THR A 466 -9.21 7.15 31.80
C THR A 466 -9.85 7.35 33.17
N THR A 467 -11.18 7.45 33.28
CA THR A 467 -11.86 7.47 34.58
C THR A 467 -11.78 6.09 35.19
N THR A 468 -10.87 5.97 36.15
CA THR A 468 -10.78 4.89 37.11
C THR A 468 -11.28 5.41 38.46
N ALA A 469 -11.51 4.53 39.43
CA ALA A 469 -11.78 4.93 40.80
C ALA A 469 -10.67 5.84 41.41
N LYS A 470 -9.45 5.84 40.84
CA LYS A 470 -8.30 6.63 41.31
C LYS A 470 -8.25 8.07 40.77
N ASN A 471 -9.04 8.40 39.74
CA ASN A 471 -9.05 9.69 39.04
C ASN A 471 -10.46 10.03 38.55
N ALA A 472 -11.45 9.69 39.37
CA ALA A 472 -12.88 9.90 39.10
C ALA A 472 -13.28 11.38 39.01
N PHE A 473 -12.45 12.28 39.57
CA PHE A 473 -12.60 13.72 39.49
C PHE A 473 -11.26 14.33 39.07
N TYR A 474 -11.28 15.21 38.08
CA TYR A 474 -10.14 16.08 37.74
C TYR A 474 -9.88 17.04 38.92
N PRO A 475 -8.63 17.39 39.27
CA PRO A 475 -8.35 18.51 40.16
C PRO A 475 -8.80 19.86 39.59
#